data_AF-A0A4Y8SYZ4-F1
#
_entry.id   AF-A0A4Y8SYZ4-F1
#
_cell.length_a   1.000
_cell.length_b   1.000
_cell.length_c   1.000
_cell.angle_alpha   90.00
_cell.angle_beta   90.00
_cell.angle_gamma   90.00
#
_symmetry.space_group_name_H-M   'P 1'
#
loop_
_entity.id
_entity.type
_entity.pdbx_description
1 polymer ?
#
loop_
_entity_poly.entity_id
_entity_poly.type
_entity_poly.pdbx_seq_one_letter_code
_entity_poly.pdbx_strand_id
1 'polypeptide(L)'
;MLKFCVDEEHENWYENETEAVKQHYEWLEEDCPLEIKSFEELQYKRVTGTDGEERRISDFGDYFEHYGVETYDMAWVEKEWVNVAFFFILDEAKQYQKYQAHNLGKSRVYTYSAGYDNRGDFTHFRDLLLKMGQELNKEVVTL
;
A
#
# COMPACT_ATOMS: atom_id res chain seq x y z
N MET A 1 -5.30 -0.04 -2.87
CA MET A 1 -5.22 -1.05 -3.95
C MET A 1 -6.37 -2.01 -3.73
N LEU A 2 -7.15 -2.32 -4.75
CA LEU A 2 -8.31 -3.20 -4.61
C LEU A 2 -7.85 -4.66 -4.48
N LYS A 3 -8.49 -5.41 -3.60
CA LYS A 3 -8.24 -6.81 -3.30
C LYS A 3 -9.54 -7.60 -3.38
N PHE A 4 -9.43 -8.87 -3.74
CA PHE A 4 -10.56 -9.77 -3.93
C PHE A 4 -10.45 -10.97 -2.99
N CYS A 5 -11.56 -11.41 -2.43
CA CYS A 5 -11.68 -12.61 -1.62
C CYS A 5 -12.82 -13.45 -2.19
N VAL A 6 -12.65 -14.77 -2.24
CA VAL A 6 -13.66 -15.71 -2.80
C VAL A 6 -13.93 -16.89 -1.86
N ASP A 7 -13.34 -16.86 -0.66
CA ASP A 7 -13.64 -17.80 0.41
C ASP A 7 -14.63 -17.18 1.42
N GLU A 8 -15.51 -18.01 1.98
CA GLU A 8 -16.55 -17.60 2.92
C GLU A 8 -15.98 -17.16 4.28
N GLU A 9 -14.75 -17.55 4.61
CA GLU A 9 -14.09 -17.25 5.89
C GLU A 9 -13.32 -15.91 5.85
N HIS A 10 -13.26 -15.27 4.69
CA HIS A 10 -12.52 -14.05 4.39
C HIS A 10 -11.01 -14.11 4.70
N GLU A 11 -10.40 -15.29 4.59
CA GLU A 11 -9.02 -15.54 4.96
C GLU A 11 -8.01 -15.17 3.86
N ASN A 12 -8.38 -15.33 2.58
CA ASN A 12 -7.44 -15.24 1.46
C ASN A 12 -7.76 -14.08 0.50
N TRP A 13 -6.84 -13.11 0.44
CA TRP A 13 -7.03 -11.88 -0.36
C TRP A 13 -6.05 -11.77 -1.54
N TYR A 14 -6.59 -11.77 -2.74
CA TYR A 14 -5.86 -11.82 -4.01
C TYR A 14 -5.64 -10.44 -4.63
N GLU A 15 -4.51 -10.25 -5.32
CA GLU A 15 -4.12 -8.96 -5.90
C GLU A 15 -5.00 -8.54 -7.08
N ASN A 16 -5.58 -9.51 -7.78
CA ASN A 16 -6.45 -9.29 -8.93
C ASN A 16 -7.56 -10.35 -9.02
N GLU A 17 -8.58 -10.05 -9.81
CA GLU A 17 -9.76 -10.87 -10.01
C GLU A 17 -9.46 -12.21 -10.70
N THR A 18 -8.43 -12.28 -11.54
CA THR A 18 -8.06 -13.53 -12.23
C THR A 18 -7.41 -14.53 -11.27
N GLU A 19 -6.60 -14.06 -10.33
CA GLU A 19 -6.07 -14.87 -9.24
C GLU A 19 -7.19 -15.39 -8.34
N ALA A 20 -8.16 -14.54 -8.02
CA ALA A 20 -9.32 -14.94 -7.23
C ALA A 20 -10.11 -16.07 -7.90
N VAL A 21 -10.41 -15.95 -9.21
CA VAL A 21 -11.08 -17.02 -9.96
C VAL A 21 -10.25 -18.31 -10.00
N LYS A 22 -8.94 -18.22 -10.26
CA LYS A 22 -8.06 -19.42 -10.26
C LYS A 22 -8.13 -20.16 -8.93
N GLN A 23 -8.07 -19.39 -7.84
CA GLN A 23 -8.05 -19.94 -6.50
C GLN A 23 -9.37 -20.59 -6.13
N HIS A 24 -10.50 -20.00 -6.52
CA HIS A 24 -11.82 -20.63 -6.38
C HIS A 24 -11.84 -22.05 -7.00
N TYR A 25 -11.31 -22.20 -8.22
CA TYR A 25 -11.24 -23.51 -8.88
C TYR A 25 -10.20 -24.46 -8.26
N GLU A 26 -9.08 -23.94 -7.76
CA GLU A 26 -8.12 -24.73 -6.97
C GLU A 26 -8.77 -25.31 -5.70
N TRP A 27 -9.62 -24.55 -5.01
CA TRP A 27 -10.37 -25.02 -3.84
C TRP A 27 -11.41 -26.11 -4.16
N LEU A 28 -12.04 -26.01 -5.33
CA LEU A 28 -12.97 -27.02 -5.82
C LEU A 28 -12.27 -28.30 -6.31
N GLU A 29 -10.94 -28.31 -6.41
CA GLU A 29 -10.14 -29.36 -7.06
C GLU A 29 -10.56 -29.60 -8.53
N GLU A 30 -11.02 -28.54 -9.21
CA GLU A 30 -11.52 -28.58 -10.58
C GLU A 30 -10.77 -27.59 -11.49
N ASP A 31 -10.73 -27.88 -12.79
CA ASP A 31 -10.24 -26.92 -13.78
C ASP A 31 -11.37 -25.97 -14.20
N CYS A 32 -11.08 -24.68 -14.30
CA CYS A 32 -12.04 -23.72 -14.84
C CYS A 32 -12.40 -24.11 -16.29
N PRO A 33 -13.70 -24.31 -16.62
CA PRO A 33 -14.12 -24.76 -17.94
C PRO A 33 -13.97 -23.67 -19.02
N LEU A 34 -13.71 -22.43 -18.61
CA LEU A 34 -13.48 -21.27 -19.47
C LEU A 34 -12.05 -20.77 -19.34
N GLU A 35 -11.53 -20.16 -20.40
CA GLU A 35 -10.27 -19.42 -20.34
C GLU A 35 -10.43 -18.20 -19.42
N ILE A 36 -9.65 -18.14 -18.33
CA ILE A 36 -9.70 -17.04 -17.37
C ILE A 36 -9.04 -15.80 -17.98
N LYS A 37 -9.87 -14.81 -18.30
CA LYS A 37 -9.51 -13.48 -18.83
C LYS A 37 -9.74 -12.42 -17.77
N SER A 38 -9.01 -11.31 -17.87
CA SER A 38 -9.18 -10.21 -16.91
C SER A 38 -10.55 -9.54 -17.05
N PHE A 39 -10.96 -8.83 -15.99
CA PHE A 39 -12.18 -8.03 -16.02
C PHE A 39 -12.14 -7.00 -17.15
N GLU A 40 -11.00 -6.32 -17.32
CA GLU A 40 -10.79 -5.33 -18.39
C GLU A 40 -11.00 -5.93 -19.78
N GLU A 41 -10.55 -7.18 -19.98
CA GLU A 41 -10.73 -7.86 -21.25
C GLU A 41 -12.18 -8.24 -21.53
N LEU A 42 -12.98 -8.54 -20.52
CA LEU A 42 -14.37 -8.96 -20.67
C LEU A 42 -15.37 -7.81 -20.55
N GLN A 43 -14.95 -6.67 -20.00
CA GLN A 43 -15.83 -5.55 -19.72
C GLN A 43 -16.60 -5.10 -20.96
N TYR A 44 -17.91 -4.96 -20.79
CA TYR A 44 -18.92 -4.60 -21.79
C TYR A 44 -19.14 -5.60 -22.92
N LYS A 45 -18.45 -6.75 -22.93
CA LYS A 45 -18.67 -7.84 -23.88
C LYS A 45 -19.83 -8.72 -23.42
N ARG A 46 -20.45 -9.39 -24.38
CA ARG A 46 -21.41 -10.48 -24.14
C ARG A 46 -20.64 -11.78 -24.18
N VAL A 47 -20.75 -12.56 -23.11
CA VAL A 47 -20.04 -13.81 -22.90
C VAL A 47 -20.97 -14.86 -22.35
N THR A 48 -20.71 -16.12 -22.68
CA THR A 48 -21.41 -17.28 -22.13
C THR A 48 -20.63 -17.75 -20.92
N GLY A 49 -21.25 -17.75 -19.73
CA GLY A 49 -20.56 -18.22 -18.52
C GLY A 49 -20.58 -19.72 -18.36
N THR A 50 -20.07 -20.16 -17.23
CA THR A 50 -19.89 -21.58 -16.89
C THR A 50 -21.21 -22.35 -16.77
N ASP A 51 -22.29 -21.64 -16.50
CA ASP A 51 -23.66 -22.13 -16.49
C ASP A 51 -24.34 -22.19 -17.88
N GLY A 52 -23.67 -21.70 -18.92
CA GLY A 52 -24.22 -21.66 -20.28
C GLY A 52 -25.08 -20.43 -20.60
N GLU A 53 -25.28 -19.51 -19.65
CA GLU A 53 -26.08 -18.31 -19.84
C GLU A 53 -25.27 -17.16 -20.45
N GLU A 54 -25.87 -16.43 -21.41
CA GLU A 54 -25.27 -15.23 -21.99
C GLU A 54 -25.49 -14.04 -21.06
N ARG A 55 -24.40 -13.41 -20.63
CA ARG A 55 -24.42 -12.21 -19.80
C ARG A 55 -23.49 -11.14 -20.35
N ARG A 56 -23.78 -9.89 -20.02
CA ARG A 56 -22.93 -8.76 -20.35
C ARG A 56 -22.17 -8.33 -19.10
N ILE A 57 -20.84 -8.40 -19.14
CA ILE A 57 -20.02 -8.03 -18.00
C ILE A 57 -20.01 -6.51 -17.84
N SER A 58 -20.60 -5.99 -16.77
CA SER A 58 -20.62 -4.56 -16.47
C SER A 58 -19.88 -4.20 -15.18
N ASP A 59 -19.90 -5.11 -14.20
CA ASP A 59 -19.20 -5.00 -12.93
C ASP A 59 -18.55 -6.33 -12.51
N PHE A 60 -17.89 -6.32 -11.35
CA PHE A 60 -17.22 -7.52 -10.82
C PHE A 60 -18.21 -8.62 -10.43
N GLY A 61 -19.47 -8.29 -10.12
CA GLY A 61 -20.50 -9.29 -9.85
C GLY A 61 -20.80 -10.10 -11.09
N ASP A 62 -21.07 -9.43 -12.22
CA ASP A 62 -21.26 -10.11 -13.51
C ASP A 62 -20.04 -10.97 -13.89
N TYR A 63 -18.85 -10.49 -13.58
CA TYR A 63 -17.58 -11.17 -13.86
C TYR A 63 -17.40 -12.44 -13.01
N PHE A 64 -17.64 -12.37 -11.71
CA PHE A 64 -17.53 -13.55 -10.84
C PHE A 64 -18.64 -14.56 -11.15
N GLU A 65 -19.86 -14.10 -11.42
CA GLU A 65 -20.96 -14.95 -11.86
C GLU A 65 -20.65 -15.64 -13.20
N HIS A 66 -20.00 -14.94 -14.14
CA HIS A 66 -19.53 -15.54 -15.40
C HIS A 66 -18.64 -16.77 -15.20
N TYR A 67 -17.85 -16.79 -14.12
CA TYR A 67 -16.99 -17.92 -13.75
C TYR A 67 -17.61 -18.86 -12.71
N GLY A 68 -18.87 -18.66 -12.29
CA GLY A 68 -19.54 -19.49 -11.29
C GLY A 68 -19.12 -19.21 -9.85
N VAL A 69 -18.51 -18.05 -9.58
CA VAL A 69 -18.12 -17.65 -8.22
C VAL A 69 -19.30 -16.94 -7.55
N GLU A 70 -19.97 -17.62 -6.62
CA GLU A 70 -21.19 -17.12 -5.96
C GLU A 70 -20.90 -16.15 -4.80
N THR A 71 -19.84 -16.42 -4.04
CA THR A 71 -19.45 -15.61 -2.88
C THR A 71 -18.13 -14.92 -3.17
N TYR A 72 -18.13 -13.59 -3.09
CA TYR A 72 -16.91 -12.80 -3.20
C TYR A 72 -17.00 -11.50 -2.38
N ASP A 73 -15.84 -11.03 -1.93
CA ASP A 73 -15.67 -9.72 -1.29
C ASP A 73 -14.59 -8.91 -1.96
N MET A 74 -14.71 -7.60 -1.79
CA MET A 74 -13.78 -6.63 -2.33
C MET A 74 -13.40 -5.61 -1.28
N ALA A 75 -12.11 -5.37 -1.10
CA ALA A 75 -11.61 -4.39 -0.14
C ALA A 75 -10.51 -3.51 -0.73
N TRP A 76 -10.56 -2.22 -0.38
CA TRP A 76 -9.47 -1.31 -0.68
C TRP A 76 -8.41 -1.41 0.42
N VAL A 77 -7.21 -1.83 0.04
CA VAL A 77 -6.03 -1.76 0.92
C VAL A 77 -5.59 -0.31 1.02
N GLU A 78 -5.77 0.25 2.21
CA GLU A 78 -5.19 1.51 2.64
C GLU A 78 -3.84 1.26 3.31
N LYS A 79 -2.87 2.15 3.06
CA LYS A 79 -1.55 2.13 3.70
C LYS A 79 -1.35 3.47 4.36
N GLU A 80 -1.27 3.47 5.68
CA GLU A 80 -0.96 4.66 6.45
C GLU A 80 0.53 4.69 6.78
N TRP A 81 1.12 5.89 6.69
CA TRP A 81 2.48 6.14 7.15
C TRP A 81 2.39 6.84 8.51
N VAL A 82 3.05 6.28 9.51
CA VAL A 82 3.10 6.87 10.85
C VAL A 82 4.43 7.57 11.06
N ASN A 83 4.40 8.77 11.64
CA ASN A 83 5.60 9.51 12.01
C ASN A 83 6.25 8.83 13.23
N VAL A 84 7.46 8.30 13.08
CA VAL A 84 8.17 7.57 14.14
C VAL A 84 9.17 8.46 14.88
N ALA A 85 9.85 9.37 14.18
CA ALA A 85 10.88 10.23 14.75
C ALA A 85 11.00 11.53 13.95
N PHE A 86 11.41 12.62 14.62
CA PHE A 86 11.62 13.94 14.03
C PHE A 86 13.09 14.34 14.15
N PHE A 87 13.61 14.94 13.08
CA PHE A 87 14.99 15.41 13.01
C PHE A 87 15.02 16.80 12.39
N PHE A 88 15.92 17.65 12.88
CA PHE A 88 16.18 18.95 12.27
C PHE A 88 17.16 18.85 11.08
N ILE A 89 17.93 17.76 11.01
CA ILE A 89 18.99 17.54 10.03
C ILE A 89 18.66 16.29 9.20
N LEU A 90 18.56 16.46 7.88
CA LEU A 90 18.21 15.38 6.96
C LEU A 90 19.19 14.20 7.01
N ASP A 91 20.49 14.49 7.14
CA ASP A 91 21.51 13.45 7.18
C ASP A 91 21.44 12.60 8.45
N GLU A 92 21.09 13.19 9.60
CA GLU A 92 20.84 12.44 10.83
C GLU A 92 19.60 11.54 10.69
N ALA A 93 18.53 12.05 10.05
CA ALA A 93 17.35 11.24 9.77
C ALA A 93 17.67 10.02 8.89
N LYS A 94 18.51 10.20 7.86
CA LYS A 94 18.98 9.10 7.00
C LYS A 94 19.87 8.11 7.76
N GLN A 95 20.74 8.59 8.66
CA GLN A 95 21.56 7.72 9.49
C GLN A 95 20.70 6.90 10.45
N TYR A 96 19.73 7.54 11.10
CA TYR A 96 18.76 6.87 11.97
C TYR A 96 17.96 5.81 11.21
N GLN A 97 17.48 6.13 10.01
CA GLN A 97 16.75 5.18 9.16
C GLN A 97 17.58 3.91 8.88
N LYS A 98 18.88 4.06 8.57
CA LYS A 98 19.78 2.93 8.34
C LYS A 98 20.03 2.15 9.63
N TYR A 99 20.29 2.84 10.73
CA TYR A 99 20.55 2.23 12.03
C TYR A 99 19.36 1.41 12.56
N GLN A 100 18.15 1.93 12.37
CA GLN A 100 16.89 1.32 12.83
C GLN A 100 16.15 0.55 11.74
N ALA A 101 16.80 0.20 10.62
CA ALA A 101 16.14 -0.44 9.48
C ALA A 101 15.39 -1.73 9.86
N HIS A 102 15.93 -2.50 10.81
CA HIS A 102 15.32 -3.74 11.30
C HIS A 102 14.02 -3.50 12.11
N ASN A 103 13.90 -2.37 12.80
CA ASN A 103 12.72 -2.01 13.61
C ASN A 103 11.69 -1.21 12.82
N LEU A 104 12.15 -0.41 11.84
CA LEU A 104 11.28 0.48 11.07
C LEU A 104 10.61 -0.22 9.88
N GLY A 105 11.08 -1.41 9.50
CA GLY A 105 10.60 -2.09 8.29
C GLY A 105 10.73 -1.20 7.05
N LYS A 106 9.64 -1.06 6.29
CA LYS A 106 9.58 -0.13 5.16
C LYS A 106 9.36 1.29 5.66
N SER A 107 10.38 2.13 5.58
CA SER A 107 10.36 3.53 6.07
C SER A 107 10.76 4.52 4.98
N ARG A 108 10.43 5.80 5.20
CA ARG A 108 10.78 6.92 4.31
C ARG A 108 11.11 8.15 5.15
N VAL A 109 12.02 8.99 4.66
CA VAL A 109 12.31 10.30 5.25
C VAL A 109 11.56 11.36 4.46
N TYR A 110 10.73 12.13 5.15
CA TYR A 110 9.94 13.20 4.57
C TYR A 110 10.11 14.49 5.34
N THR A 111 9.97 15.60 4.63
CA THR A 111 9.87 16.94 5.21
C THR A 111 8.49 17.09 5.85
N TYR A 112 8.44 17.39 7.15
CA TYR A 112 7.20 17.67 7.85
C TYR A 112 7.04 19.18 8.05
N SER A 113 5.97 19.76 7.49
CA SER A 113 5.53 21.14 7.76
C SER A 113 6.55 22.26 7.43
N ALA A 114 7.44 22.09 6.44
CA ALA A 114 8.41 23.11 6.04
C ALA A 114 7.86 24.21 5.09
N GLY A 115 6.55 24.25 4.85
CA GLY A 115 5.94 25.20 3.91
C GLY A 115 6.35 24.91 2.47
N TYR A 116 6.73 25.95 1.72
CA TYR A 116 7.00 25.85 0.27
C TYR A 116 8.36 25.24 -0.09
N ASP A 117 9.30 25.11 0.86
CA ASP A 117 10.60 24.47 0.61
C ASP A 117 10.55 22.99 1.01
N ASN A 118 10.27 22.14 0.03
CA ASN A 118 10.10 20.70 0.22
C ASN A 118 11.41 19.97 0.55
N ARG A 119 12.56 20.66 0.56
CA ARG A 119 13.86 20.04 0.88
C ARG A 119 14.02 19.68 2.36
N GLY A 120 13.25 20.33 3.24
CA GLY A 120 13.14 19.96 4.66
C GLY A 120 14.42 20.05 5.48
N ASP A 121 15.40 20.81 4.99
CA ASP A 121 16.67 21.00 5.67
C ASP A 121 16.71 22.41 6.28
N PHE A 122 16.55 22.49 7.59
CA PHE A 122 16.52 23.75 8.34
C PHE A 122 17.94 24.19 8.74
N THR A 123 18.84 24.24 7.77
CA THR A 123 20.28 24.48 8.00
C THR A 123 20.56 25.75 8.79
N HIS A 124 19.90 26.87 8.46
CA HIS A 124 20.04 28.13 9.19
C HIS A 124 19.57 28.04 10.66
N PHE A 125 18.51 27.27 10.92
CA PHE A 125 18.02 27.07 12.29
C PHE A 125 18.99 26.22 13.10
N ARG A 126 19.53 25.14 12.51
CA ARG A 126 20.60 24.34 13.10
C ARG A 126 21.83 25.20 13.44
N ASP A 127 22.29 26.01 12.49
CA ASP A 127 23.49 26.81 12.66
C ASP A 127 23.29 27.87 13.76
N LEU A 128 22.08 28.42 13.88
CA LEU A 128 21.70 29.30 14.98
C LEU A 128 21.78 28.57 16.34
N LEU A 129 21.20 27.37 16.44
CA LEU A 129 21.24 26.57 17.68
C LEU A 129 22.68 26.21 18.09
N LEU A 130 23.52 25.82 17.13
CA LEU A 130 24.94 25.54 17.37
C LEU A 130 25.67 26.78 17.88
N LYS A 131 25.44 27.93 17.26
CA LYS A 131 26.04 29.19 17.69
C LYS A 131 25.61 29.57 19.12
N MET A 132 24.31 29.43 19.44
CA MET A 132 23.81 29.67 20.79
C MET A 132 24.46 28.75 21.82
N GLY A 133 24.56 27.44 21.53
CA GLY A 133 25.22 26.48 22.41
C GLY A 133 26.71 26.79 22.63
N GLN A 134 27.41 27.22 21.58
CA GLN A 134 28.81 27.64 21.68
C GLN A 134 28.97 28.87 22.57
N GLU A 135 28.11 29.89 22.43
CA GLU A 135 28.18 31.09 23.28
C GLU A 135 27.84 30.76 24.74
N LEU A 136 26.82 29.94 25.00
CA LEU A 136 26.48 29.50 26.36
C LEU A 136 27.61 28.70 27.03
N ASN A 137 28.32 27.87 26.27
CA ASN A 137 29.46 27.12 26.80
C ASN A 137 30.70 28.00 27.05
N LYS A 138 30.77 29.21 26.49
CA LYS A 138 31.83 30.19 26.81
C LYS A 138 31.57 30.92 28.12
N GLU A 139 30.34 30.95 28.62
CA GLU A 139 29.97 31.62 29.88
C GLU A 139 30.34 30.82 31.14
N VAL A 140 30.80 29.57 31.03
CA VAL A 140 31.31 28.81 32.18
C VAL A 140 32.81 29.05 32.35
N VAL A 141 33.17 30.15 33.02
CA VAL A 141 34.11 30.24 34.16
C VAL A 141 34.19 31.72 34.57
N THR A 142 33.60 32.03 35.72
CA THR A 142 34.13 33.04 36.64
C THR A 142 33.84 32.54 38.05
N LEU A 143 34.85 31.92 38.67
CA LEU A 143 34.99 31.85 40.13
C LEU A 143 35.69 33.11 40.61
#